data_AF-A0A0V0QNG0-F1
#
_entry.id   AF-A0A0V0QNG0-F1
#
_cell.length_a   1.000
_cell.length_b   1.000
_cell.length_c   1.000
_cell.angle_alpha   90.00
_cell.angle_beta   90.00
_cell.angle_gamma   90.00
#
_symmetry.space_group_name_H-M   'P 1'
#
loop_
_entity.id
_entity.type
_entity.pdbx_description
1 polymer ?
#
loop_
_entity_poly.entity_id
_entity_poly.type
_entity_poly.pdbx_seq_one_letter_code
_entity_poly.pdbx_strand_id
1 'polypeptide(L)'
;MSSEDEEEEIIRNYLRELQEDLAIPFKDKKEQIGIKENLEDEIVTLFEDIQIKEDQLKQVLEIANILTTKKQEIEKLKSQEIQNLENTLYEIQTSAEVTQQTANSYQSNVDQKEFIVKLQQEIKNLEEQNKQQNTEVKDLREQQKVLSHEYKITVETVQKQQYENKNLRQNLEESKIQISKMKNELDQYQKYVEFQNQEKNEIQQQIEQLKEKITDLEGDKQLLQSELKNPSLFQHTLSDYRDIKDRHFSMAYDEVQIDGTEQNDQFNEHFGVIEDKKIVKMPSPEEVEQKQIKQREEKLKQQKEEQKLRNISLLKPSAKISSSNASVLKTKNTEQLQKVLENNKNPHKLPASKNEQKYKVPIPIKRDPYEEFFELVIQAVKLNSPFMDDVLGINTKNWYKQVQGELIPFHKWYVWADQKLHNIRDELIKSREKSLLYTKRVIVF
;
A
#
# COMPACT_ATOMS: atom_id res chain seq x y z
N MET A 1 -92.58 -19.07 26.48
CA MET A 1 -93.76 -18.20 26.35
C MET A 1 -93.24 -16.79 26.46
N SER A 2 -93.51 -15.96 25.47
CA SER A 2 -93.17 -14.54 25.56
C SER A 2 -94.02 -13.94 26.69
N SER A 3 -93.57 -12.86 27.33
CA SER A 3 -94.40 -12.23 28.37
C SER A 3 -95.74 -11.71 27.82
N GLU A 4 -95.85 -11.54 26.50
CA GLU A 4 -97.10 -11.17 25.83
C GLU A 4 -98.12 -12.31 25.82
N ASP A 5 -97.66 -13.57 25.76
CA ASP A 5 -98.55 -14.74 25.79
C ASP A 5 -99.22 -14.90 27.17
N GLU A 6 -98.52 -14.55 28.26
CA GLU A 6 -99.06 -14.62 29.63
C GLU A 6 -100.06 -13.49 29.91
N GLU A 7 -99.79 -12.27 29.43
CA GLU A 7 -100.72 -11.14 29.57
C GLU A 7 -102.02 -11.36 28.78
N GLU A 8 -101.93 -11.95 27.57
CA GLU A 8 -103.10 -12.25 26.75
C GLU A 8 -104.00 -13.34 27.38
N GLU A 9 -103.39 -14.37 27.99
CA GLU A 9 -104.11 -15.43 28.72
C GLU A 9 -104.87 -14.87 29.93
N ILE A 10 -104.26 -13.93 30.67
CA ILE A 10 -104.90 -13.26 31.81
C ILE A 10 -106.11 -12.43 31.36
N ILE A 11 -105.98 -11.67 30.27
CA ILE A 11 -107.09 -10.86 29.73
C ILE A 11 -108.22 -11.76 29.23
N ARG A 12 -107.91 -12.88 28.55
CA ARG A 12 -108.92 -13.84 28.08
C ARG A 12 -109.67 -14.50 29.23
N ASN A 13 -108.98 -14.84 30.32
CA ASN A 13 -109.61 -15.41 31.51
C ASN A 13 -110.50 -14.37 32.20
N TYR A 14 -110.04 -13.13 32.35
CA TYR A 14 -110.85 -12.05 32.92
C TYR A 14 -112.11 -11.75 32.09
N LEU A 15 -112.00 -11.71 30.75
CA LEU A 15 -113.16 -11.52 29.87
C LEU A 15 -114.16 -12.68 29.94
N ARG A 16 -113.66 -13.91 30.13
CA ARG A 16 -114.52 -15.10 30.30
C ARG A 16 -115.27 -15.05 31.62
N GLU A 17 -114.58 -14.69 32.70
CA GLU A 17 -115.16 -14.52 34.04
C GLU A 17 -116.21 -13.40 34.04
N LEU A 18 -115.94 -12.28 33.36
CA LEU A 18 -116.87 -11.15 33.21
C LEU A 18 -118.08 -11.51 32.32
N GLN A 19 -117.90 -12.33 31.29
CA GLN A 19 -119.00 -12.91 30.51
C GLN A 19 -119.87 -13.85 31.34
N GLU A 20 -119.26 -14.67 32.19
CA GLU A 20 -119.98 -15.54 33.12
C GLU A 20 -120.77 -14.72 34.14
N ASP A 21 -120.15 -13.70 34.76
CA ASP A 21 -120.80 -12.79 35.71
C ASP A 21 -121.95 -11.98 35.08
N LEU A 22 -121.83 -11.57 33.82
CA LEU A 22 -122.92 -10.93 33.07
C LEU A 22 -124.06 -11.91 32.74
N ALA A 23 -123.78 -13.20 32.68
CA ALA A 23 -124.78 -14.24 32.42
C ALA A 23 -125.50 -14.75 33.69
N ILE A 24 -124.90 -14.58 34.88
CA ILE A 24 -125.47 -15.01 36.17
C ILE A 24 -126.86 -14.40 36.46
N PRO A 25 -127.14 -13.10 36.26
CA PRO A 25 -128.47 -12.53 36.47
C PRO A 25 -129.55 -13.17 35.60
N PHE A 26 -129.20 -13.65 34.41
CA PHE A 26 -130.13 -14.30 33.47
C PHE A 26 -130.32 -15.80 33.77
N LYS A 27 -129.31 -16.47 34.34
CA LYS A 27 -129.41 -17.87 34.77
C LYS A 27 -130.14 -18.01 36.10
N ASP A 28 -129.83 -17.16 37.08
CA ASP A 28 -130.41 -17.24 38.43
C ASP A 28 -131.85 -16.69 38.48
N LYS A 29 -132.21 -15.68 37.68
CA LYS A 29 -133.62 -15.21 37.58
C LYS A 29 -134.54 -16.21 36.88
N LYS A 30 -134.01 -17.14 36.09
CA LYS A 30 -134.83 -18.18 35.45
C LYS A 30 -135.32 -19.24 36.45
N GLU A 31 -134.64 -19.41 37.58
CA GLU A 31 -134.99 -20.38 38.63
C GLU A 31 -135.84 -19.78 39.78
N GLN A 32 -136.03 -18.46 39.86
CA GLN A 32 -136.80 -17.81 40.95
C GLN A 32 -138.17 -17.20 40.58
N ILE A 33 -138.64 -17.27 39.33
CA ILE A 33 -139.96 -16.70 38.97
C ILE A 33 -141.09 -17.70 39.24
N GLY A 34 -141.55 -17.72 40.48
CA GLY A 34 -142.98 -17.84 40.75
C GLY A 34 -143.66 -16.56 40.26
N ILE A 35 -144.72 -16.71 39.45
CA ILE A 35 -145.48 -15.64 38.79
C ILE A 35 -145.76 -14.48 39.76
N LYS A 36 -145.08 -13.35 39.55
CA LYS A 36 -145.42 -12.05 40.15
C LYS A 36 -145.92 -11.13 39.04
N GLU A 37 -147.04 -10.47 39.29
CA GLU A 37 -147.88 -9.74 38.34
C GLU A 37 -147.32 -8.38 37.85
N ASN A 38 -146.00 -8.17 37.80
CA ASN A 38 -145.47 -6.95 37.17
C ASN A 38 -144.17 -7.19 36.40
N LEU A 39 -144.29 -7.97 35.32
CA LEU A 39 -143.24 -8.21 34.34
C LEU A 39 -142.69 -6.90 33.75
N GLU A 40 -143.48 -5.82 33.72
CA GLU A 40 -143.05 -4.51 33.23
C GLU A 40 -141.94 -3.91 34.11
N ASP A 41 -142.07 -3.96 35.44
CA ASP A 41 -141.05 -3.43 36.37
C ASP A 41 -139.74 -4.26 36.34
N GLU A 42 -139.85 -5.57 36.15
CA GLU A 42 -138.68 -6.46 36.01
C GLU A 42 -137.93 -6.22 34.69
N ILE A 43 -138.67 -5.93 33.60
CA ILE A 43 -138.09 -5.54 32.33
C ILE A 43 -137.38 -4.18 32.45
N VAL A 44 -137.99 -3.20 33.13
CA VAL A 44 -137.39 -1.87 33.34
C VAL A 44 -136.10 -1.96 34.16
N THR A 45 -136.10 -2.70 35.27
CA THR A 45 -134.89 -2.90 36.09
C THR A 45 -133.79 -3.65 35.33
N LEU A 46 -134.14 -4.63 34.49
CA LEU A 46 -133.16 -5.28 33.61
C LEU A 46 -132.58 -4.32 32.55
N PHE A 47 -133.38 -3.42 32.00
CA PHE A 47 -132.87 -2.39 31.08
C PHE A 47 -131.92 -1.41 31.77
N GLU A 48 -132.21 -0.99 33.00
CA GLU A 48 -131.31 -0.14 33.81
C GLU A 48 -129.99 -0.87 34.11
N ASP A 49 -130.04 -2.15 34.50
CA ASP A 49 -128.83 -2.97 34.72
C ASP A 49 -128.01 -3.12 33.43
N ILE A 50 -128.66 -3.39 32.30
CA ILE A 50 -128.00 -3.46 30.99
C ILE A 50 -127.32 -2.13 30.64
N GLN A 51 -128.00 -1.00 30.88
CA GLN A 51 -127.46 0.33 30.64
C GLN A 51 -126.22 0.60 31.51
N ILE A 52 -126.28 0.25 32.81
CA ILE A 52 -125.15 0.38 33.74
C ILE A 52 -123.97 -0.49 33.28
N LYS A 53 -124.23 -1.73 32.86
CA LYS A 53 -123.20 -2.64 32.34
C LYS A 53 -122.60 -2.13 31.03
N GLU A 54 -123.40 -1.53 30.15
CA GLU A 54 -122.93 -0.91 28.92
C GLU A 54 -121.99 0.27 29.21
N ASP A 55 -122.33 1.13 30.17
CA ASP A 55 -121.50 2.25 30.58
C ASP A 55 -120.20 1.79 31.26
N GLN A 56 -120.26 0.75 32.09
CA GLN A 56 -119.07 0.08 32.63
C GLN A 56 -118.18 -0.47 31.51
N LEU A 57 -118.76 -1.12 30.50
CA LEU A 57 -118.03 -1.66 29.36
C LEU A 57 -117.36 -0.55 28.54
N LYS A 58 -118.04 0.59 28.34
CA LYS A 58 -117.47 1.78 27.70
C LYS A 58 -116.27 2.34 28.48
N GLN A 59 -116.37 2.45 29.80
CA GLN A 59 -115.25 2.89 30.65
C GLN A 59 -114.06 1.92 30.56
N VAL A 60 -114.30 0.61 30.60
CA VAL A 60 -113.25 -0.41 30.44
C VAL A 60 -112.58 -0.30 29.06
N LEU A 61 -113.36 -0.09 28.00
CA LEU A 61 -112.83 0.14 26.65
C LEU A 61 -111.97 1.41 26.58
N GLU A 62 -112.40 2.49 27.23
CA GLU A 62 -111.61 3.73 27.30
C GLU A 62 -110.28 3.52 28.03
N ILE A 63 -110.29 2.83 29.18
CA ILE A 63 -109.08 2.46 29.93
C ILE A 63 -108.16 1.58 29.08
N ALA A 64 -108.71 0.57 28.39
CA ALA A 64 -107.93 -0.30 27.51
C ALA A 64 -107.26 0.48 26.38
N ASN A 65 -107.94 1.45 25.79
CA ASN A 65 -107.36 2.33 24.76
C ASN A 65 -106.24 3.21 25.32
N ILE A 66 -106.41 3.76 26.53
CA ILE A 66 -105.38 4.55 27.23
C ILE A 66 -104.15 3.68 27.51
N LEU A 67 -104.34 2.46 28.03
CA LEU A 67 -103.26 1.52 28.30
C LEU A 67 -102.52 1.12 27.03
N THR A 68 -103.24 0.85 25.94
CA THR A 68 -102.65 0.55 24.63
C THR A 68 -101.80 1.71 24.12
N THR A 69 -102.31 2.94 24.22
CA THR A 69 -101.57 4.15 23.83
C THR A 69 -100.31 4.32 24.68
N LYS A 70 -100.41 4.09 26.00
CA LYS A 70 -99.27 4.17 26.91
C LYS A 70 -98.24 3.07 26.66
N LYS A 71 -98.65 1.85 26.32
CA LYS A 71 -97.74 0.77 25.89
C LYS A 71 -96.94 1.19 24.66
N GLN A 72 -97.61 1.72 23.63
CA GLN A 72 -96.95 2.21 22.42
C GLN A 72 -95.98 3.38 22.69
N GLU A 73 -96.35 4.31 23.59
CA GLU A 73 -95.48 5.41 24.01
C GLU A 73 -94.23 4.90 24.74
N ILE A 74 -94.40 3.94 25.65
CA ILE A 74 -93.29 3.29 26.37
C ILE A 74 -92.37 2.54 25.40
N GLU A 75 -92.92 1.78 24.45
CA GLU A 75 -92.11 1.08 23.43
C GLU A 75 -91.32 2.05 22.58
N LYS A 76 -91.93 3.16 22.15
CA LYS A 76 -91.24 4.21 21.39
C LYS A 76 -90.09 4.83 22.20
N LEU A 77 -90.32 5.14 23.48
CA LEU A 77 -89.29 5.69 24.36
C LEU A 77 -88.16 4.68 24.59
N LYS A 78 -88.48 3.40 24.82
CA LYS A 78 -87.50 2.32 24.93
C LYS A 78 -86.66 2.17 23.66
N SER A 79 -87.30 2.14 22.49
CA SER A 79 -86.58 2.05 21.21
C SER A 79 -85.66 3.26 21.00
N GLN A 80 -86.11 4.46 21.36
CA GLN A 80 -85.30 5.67 21.27
C GLN A 80 -84.12 5.65 22.25
N GLU A 81 -84.33 5.18 23.48
CA GLU A 81 -83.26 5.05 24.50
C GLU A 81 -82.23 4.00 24.10
N ILE A 82 -82.66 2.84 23.58
CA ILE A 82 -81.76 1.82 23.04
C ILE A 82 -80.92 2.39 21.90
N GLN A 83 -81.54 3.10 20.94
CA GLN A 83 -80.81 3.71 19.84
C GLN A 83 -79.78 4.76 20.31
N ASN A 84 -80.13 5.56 21.32
CA ASN A 84 -79.20 6.51 21.91
C ASN A 84 -78.02 5.79 22.57
N LEU A 85 -78.28 4.72 23.34
CA LEU A 85 -77.24 3.92 23.98
C LEU A 85 -76.32 3.25 22.95
N GLU A 86 -76.88 2.69 21.88
CA GLU A 86 -76.12 2.12 20.76
C GLU A 86 -75.20 3.15 20.11
N ASN A 87 -75.69 4.37 19.87
CA ASN A 87 -74.88 5.46 19.33
C ASN A 87 -73.75 5.85 20.30
N THR A 88 -74.04 6.00 21.60
CA THR A 88 -72.99 6.31 22.59
C THR A 88 -71.94 5.20 22.71
N LEU A 89 -72.36 3.94 22.62
CA LEU A 89 -71.45 2.79 22.65
C LEU A 89 -70.54 2.79 21.43
N TYR A 90 -71.07 3.09 20.25
CA TYR A 90 -70.30 3.23 19.01
C TYR A 90 -69.26 4.37 19.10
N GLU A 91 -69.64 5.53 19.65
CA GLU A 91 -68.73 6.65 19.87
C GLU A 91 -67.60 6.30 20.84
N ILE A 92 -67.92 5.62 21.95
CA ILE A 92 -66.93 5.16 22.94
C ILE A 92 -65.96 4.15 22.33
N GLN A 93 -66.47 3.19 21.55
CA GLN A 93 -65.64 2.21 20.84
C GLN A 93 -64.68 2.90 19.86
N THR A 94 -65.20 3.82 19.05
CA THR A 94 -64.39 4.60 18.09
C THR A 94 -63.31 5.40 18.82
N SER A 95 -63.65 6.06 19.94
CA SER A 95 -62.69 6.81 20.76
C SER A 95 -61.62 5.91 21.39
N ALA A 96 -61.99 4.71 21.84
CA ALA A 96 -61.06 3.75 22.41
C ALA A 96 -60.06 3.24 21.35
N GLU A 97 -60.52 2.96 20.13
CA GLU A 97 -59.66 2.56 19.01
C GLU A 97 -58.64 3.65 18.65
N VAL A 98 -59.09 4.91 18.55
CA VAL A 98 -58.20 6.05 18.29
C VAL A 98 -57.16 6.20 19.39
N THR A 99 -57.56 6.02 20.66
CA THR A 99 -56.65 6.08 21.81
C THR A 99 -55.61 4.96 21.75
N GLN A 100 -56.02 3.74 21.40
CA GLN A 100 -55.12 2.61 21.26
C GLN A 100 -54.12 2.81 20.11
N GLN A 101 -54.57 3.30 18.96
CA GLN A 101 -53.69 3.63 17.83
C GLN A 101 -52.68 4.72 18.21
N THR A 102 -53.14 5.74 18.95
CA THR A 102 -52.28 6.81 19.46
C THR A 102 -51.23 6.27 20.42
N ALA A 103 -51.61 5.40 21.35
CA ALA A 103 -50.68 4.75 22.28
C ALA A 103 -49.61 3.91 21.55
N ASN A 104 -50.01 3.13 20.54
CA ASN A 104 -49.10 2.35 19.71
C ASN A 104 -48.11 3.26 18.95
N SER A 105 -48.58 4.39 18.41
CA SER A 105 -47.72 5.37 17.75
C SER A 105 -46.70 5.99 18.72
N TYR A 106 -47.11 6.33 19.94
CA TYR A 106 -46.19 6.81 20.98
C TYR A 106 -45.12 5.78 21.34
N GLN A 107 -45.50 4.51 21.48
CA GLN A 107 -44.52 3.45 21.76
C GLN A 107 -43.50 3.31 20.62
N SER A 108 -43.96 3.31 19.36
CA SER A 108 -43.06 3.27 18.20
C SER A 108 -42.09 4.46 18.18
N ASN A 109 -42.56 5.67 18.54
CA ASN A 109 -41.71 6.85 18.65
C ASN A 109 -40.67 6.74 19.77
N VAL A 110 -41.00 6.08 20.89
CA VAL A 110 -40.05 5.81 21.99
C VAL A 110 -38.96 4.86 21.51
N ASP A 111 -39.32 3.77 20.83
CA ASP A 111 -38.37 2.79 20.30
C ASP A 111 -37.43 3.43 19.25
N GLN A 112 -37.98 4.29 18.39
CA GLN A 112 -37.18 5.08 17.43
C GLN A 112 -36.20 6.03 18.13
N LYS A 113 -36.61 6.69 19.23
CA LYS A 113 -35.71 7.55 20.01
C LYS A 113 -34.57 6.74 20.63
N GLU A 114 -34.84 5.55 21.15
CA GLU A 114 -33.80 4.69 21.70
C GLU A 114 -32.80 4.27 20.61
N PHE A 115 -33.31 3.94 19.41
CA PHE A 115 -32.47 3.64 18.25
C PHE A 115 -31.60 4.84 17.83
N ILE A 116 -32.15 6.06 17.82
CA ILE A 116 -31.37 7.28 17.53
C ILE A 116 -30.24 7.47 18.55
N VAL A 117 -30.47 7.24 19.84
CA VAL A 117 -29.43 7.34 20.88
C VAL A 117 -28.31 6.33 20.64
N LYS A 118 -28.66 5.09 20.26
CA LYS A 118 -27.66 4.05 19.91
C LYS A 118 -26.80 4.49 18.71
N LEU A 119 -27.42 5.01 17.65
CA LEU A 119 -26.70 5.53 16.49
C LEU A 119 -25.80 6.73 16.83
N GLN A 120 -26.25 7.65 17.69
CA GLN A 120 -25.43 8.78 18.14
C GLN A 120 -24.18 8.32 18.91
N GLN A 121 -24.31 7.27 19.73
CA GLN A 121 -23.17 6.69 20.44
C GLN A 121 -22.19 6.01 19.47
N GLU A 122 -22.69 5.31 18.45
CA GLU A 122 -21.85 4.69 17.42
C GLU A 122 -21.08 5.75 16.60
N ILE A 123 -21.74 6.84 16.21
CA ILE A 123 -21.09 7.97 15.54
C ILE A 123 -19.96 8.53 16.39
N LYS A 124 -20.19 8.75 17.69
CA LYS A 124 -19.17 9.26 18.61
C LYS A 124 -17.97 8.33 18.72
N ASN A 125 -18.19 7.02 18.80
CA ASN A 125 -17.13 6.02 18.83
C ASN A 125 -16.30 6.04 17.54
N LEU A 126 -16.96 6.16 16.38
CA LEU A 126 -16.29 6.25 15.07
C LEU A 126 -15.49 7.56 14.93
N GLU A 127 -15.98 8.68 15.44
CA GLU A 127 -15.25 9.95 15.48
C GLU A 127 -13.98 9.85 16.32
N GLU A 128 -14.04 9.20 17.48
CA GLU A 128 -12.87 8.96 18.34
C GLU A 128 -11.84 8.06 17.64
N GLN A 129 -12.29 6.98 16.98
CA GLN A 129 -11.41 6.10 16.20
C GLN A 129 -10.75 6.85 15.04
N ASN A 130 -11.49 7.69 14.31
CA ASN A 130 -10.96 8.49 13.21
C ASN A 130 -9.94 9.52 13.72
N LYS A 131 -10.17 10.12 14.89
CA LYS A 131 -9.21 11.01 15.54
C LYS A 131 -7.90 10.29 15.87
N GLN A 132 -7.96 9.06 16.39
CA GLN A 132 -6.78 8.24 16.68
C GLN A 132 -6.01 7.86 15.39
N GLN A 133 -6.72 7.43 14.35
CA GLN A 133 -6.10 7.13 13.05
C GLN A 133 -5.42 8.36 12.43
N ASN A 134 -6.03 9.54 12.53
CA ASN A 134 -5.43 10.78 12.04
C ASN A 134 -4.15 11.15 12.80
N THR A 135 -4.08 10.88 14.11
CA THR A 135 -2.83 11.07 14.86
C THR A 135 -1.75 10.09 14.43
N GLU A 136 -2.09 8.82 14.21
CA GLU A 136 -1.15 7.80 13.71
C GLU A 136 -0.60 8.16 12.32
N VAL A 137 -1.47 8.60 11.39
CA VAL A 137 -1.06 9.07 10.06
C VAL A 137 -0.11 10.26 10.15
N LYS A 138 -0.32 11.17 11.11
CA LYS A 138 0.56 12.31 11.34
C LYS A 138 1.95 11.85 11.82
N ASP A 139 1.99 10.91 12.74
CA ASP A 139 3.24 10.36 13.28
C ASP A 139 4.02 9.58 12.21
N LEU A 140 3.35 8.78 11.39
CA LEU A 140 3.95 8.06 10.26
C LEU A 140 4.53 9.02 9.21
N ARG A 141 3.84 10.12 8.91
CA ARG A 141 4.36 11.17 8.01
C ARG A 141 5.61 11.82 8.57
N GLU A 142 5.69 12.03 9.88
CA GLU A 142 6.88 12.61 10.51
C GLU A 142 8.05 11.61 10.49
N GLN A 143 7.80 10.32 10.77
CA GLN A 143 8.81 9.27 10.60
C GLN A 143 9.34 9.19 9.15
N GLN A 144 8.45 9.31 8.16
CA GLN A 144 8.83 9.32 6.75
C GLN A 144 9.76 10.51 6.40
N LYS A 145 9.51 11.69 6.97
CA LYS A 145 10.39 12.85 6.77
C LYS A 145 11.79 12.62 7.34
N VAL A 146 11.87 12.05 8.55
CA VAL A 146 13.16 11.73 9.20
C VAL A 146 13.95 10.75 8.34
N LEU A 147 13.32 9.65 7.92
CA LEU A 147 13.95 8.64 7.04
C LEU A 147 14.39 9.23 5.70
N SER A 148 13.58 10.11 5.10
CA SER A 148 13.94 10.79 3.85
C SER A 148 15.17 11.69 4.03
N HIS A 149 15.27 12.37 5.17
CA HIS A 149 16.43 13.19 5.50
C HIS A 149 17.70 12.35 5.72
N GLU A 150 17.60 11.25 6.47
CA GLU A 150 18.70 10.31 6.70
C GLU A 150 19.20 9.67 5.39
N TYR A 151 18.27 9.31 4.51
CA TYR A 151 18.61 8.79 3.18
C TYR A 151 19.38 9.84 2.37
N LYS A 152 18.94 11.10 2.38
CA LYS A 152 19.64 12.19 1.69
C LYS A 152 21.08 12.36 2.19
N ILE A 153 21.28 12.39 3.52
CA ILE A 153 22.62 12.48 4.13
C ILE A 153 23.49 11.30 3.70
N THR A 154 22.92 10.09 3.66
CA THR A 154 23.64 8.88 3.24
C THR A 154 24.08 8.97 1.79
N VAL A 155 23.22 9.42 0.88
CA VAL A 155 23.56 9.63 -0.54
C VAL A 155 24.68 10.64 -0.70
N GLU A 156 24.62 11.78 -0.01
CA GLU A 156 25.68 12.81 -0.03
C GLU A 156 27.01 12.25 0.50
N THR A 157 26.96 11.43 1.55
CA THR A 157 28.15 10.77 2.12
C THR A 157 28.79 9.79 1.13
N VAL A 158 27.98 8.96 0.47
CA VAL A 158 28.47 8.00 -0.54
C VAL A 158 29.08 8.74 -1.74
N GLN A 159 28.48 9.82 -2.20
CA GLN A 159 29.03 10.63 -3.30
C GLN A 159 30.39 11.22 -2.94
N LYS A 160 30.54 11.74 -1.71
CA LYS A 160 31.83 12.25 -1.22
C LYS A 160 32.90 11.15 -1.20
N GLN A 161 32.56 9.97 -0.69
CA GLN A 161 33.47 8.81 -0.67
C GLN A 161 33.86 8.36 -2.08
N GLN A 162 32.93 8.38 -3.05
CA GLN A 162 33.23 8.06 -4.45
C GLN A 162 34.25 9.03 -5.06
N TYR A 163 34.11 10.33 -4.77
CA TYR A 163 35.06 11.34 -5.21
C TYR A 163 36.45 11.13 -4.58
N GLU A 164 36.51 10.89 -3.27
CA GLU A 164 37.77 10.59 -2.56
C GLU A 164 38.45 9.34 -3.13
N ASN A 165 37.70 8.26 -3.39
CA ASN A 165 38.21 7.05 -4.01
C ASN A 165 38.74 7.27 -5.43
N LYS A 166 38.09 8.14 -6.22
CA LYS A 166 38.57 8.52 -7.56
C LYS A 166 39.93 9.21 -7.48
N ASN A 167 40.10 10.16 -6.56
CA ASN A 167 41.36 10.86 -6.35
C ASN A 167 42.47 9.90 -5.87
N LEU A 168 42.16 8.98 -4.95
CA LEU A 168 43.11 7.96 -4.50
C LEU A 168 43.57 7.04 -5.64
N ARG A 169 42.66 6.64 -6.53
CA ARG A 169 43.01 5.85 -7.73
C ARG A 169 43.94 6.61 -8.67
N GLN A 170 43.70 7.90 -8.87
CA GLN A 170 44.59 8.74 -9.68
C GLN A 170 45.99 8.83 -9.06
N ASN A 171 46.07 9.13 -7.76
CA ASN A 171 47.35 9.20 -7.04
C ASN A 171 48.13 7.87 -7.09
N LEU A 172 47.41 6.74 -6.99
CA LEU A 172 48.01 5.41 -7.14
C LEU A 172 48.61 5.22 -8.53
N GLU A 173 47.92 5.65 -9.57
CA GLU A 173 48.39 5.51 -10.96
C GLU A 173 49.61 6.41 -11.23
N GLU A 174 49.59 7.65 -10.73
CA GLU A 174 50.75 8.56 -10.76
C GLU A 174 51.98 7.93 -10.06
N SER A 175 51.76 7.29 -8.91
CA SER A 175 52.81 6.60 -8.16
C SER A 175 53.36 5.39 -8.91
N LYS A 176 52.51 4.61 -9.60
CA LYS A 176 52.97 3.50 -10.47
C LYS A 176 53.83 4.00 -11.62
N ILE A 177 53.42 5.10 -12.27
CA ILE A 177 54.21 5.72 -13.34
C ILE A 177 55.58 6.14 -12.80
N GLN A 178 55.64 6.73 -11.60
CA GLN A 178 56.89 7.11 -10.97
C GLN A 178 57.78 5.90 -10.64
N ILE A 179 57.20 4.82 -10.11
CA ILE A 179 57.92 3.56 -9.86
C ILE A 179 58.50 3.00 -11.17
N SER A 180 57.73 3.02 -12.26
CA SER A 180 58.21 2.55 -13.56
C SER A 180 59.39 3.37 -14.07
N LYS A 181 59.38 4.70 -13.88
CA LYS A 181 60.51 5.58 -14.23
C LYS A 181 61.76 5.23 -13.43
N MET A 182 61.64 5.12 -12.11
CA MET A 182 62.76 4.76 -11.24
C MET A 182 63.32 3.37 -11.56
N LYS A 183 62.47 2.42 -11.95
CA LYS A 183 62.90 1.09 -12.38
C LYS A 183 63.74 1.15 -13.66
N ASN A 184 63.30 1.94 -14.64
CA ASN A 184 64.06 2.13 -15.88
C ASN A 184 65.41 2.83 -15.61
N GLU A 185 65.45 3.83 -14.73
CA GLU A 185 66.70 4.48 -14.31
C GLU A 185 67.63 3.48 -13.60
N LEU A 186 67.10 2.63 -12.73
CA LEU A 186 67.86 1.57 -12.08
C LEU A 186 68.47 0.59 -13.10
N ASP A 187 67.70 0.17 -14.10
CA ASP A 187 68.18 -0.71 -15.18
C ASP A 187 69.30 -0.03 -16.00
N GLN A 188 69.20 1.28 -16.24
CA GLN A 188 70.26 2.06 -16.89
C GLN A 188 71.55 2.10 -16.05
N TYR A 189 71.42 2.36 -14.74
CA TYR A 189 72.56 2.36 -13.83
C TYR A 189 73.19 0.97 -13.70
N GLN A 190 72.40 -0.11 -13.71
CA GLN A 190 72.91 -1.47 -13.71
C GLN A 190 73.78 -1.75 -14.95
N LYS A 191 73.28 -1.40 -16.15
CA LYS A 191 74.06 -1.53 -17.39
C LYS A 191 75.34 -0.71 -17.36
N TYR A 192 75.29 0.49 -16.80
CA TYR A 192 76.49 1.33 -16.64
C TYR A 192 77.53 0.69 -15.71
N VAL A 193 77.09 0.10 -14.59
CA VAL A 193 77.98 -0.62 -13.66
C VAL A 193 78.57 -1.87 -14.31
N GLU A 194 77.79 -2.63 -15.09
CA GLU A 194 78.29 -3.78 -15.85
C GLU A 194 79.38 -3.36 -16.85
N PHE A 195 79.15 -2.28 -17.60
CA PHE A 195 80.14 -1.72 -18.52
C PHE A 195 81.43 -1.30 -17.79
N GLN A 196 81.31 -0.57 -16.68
CA GLN A 196 82.48 -0.16 -15.88
C GLN A 196 83.25 -1.34 -15.29
N ASN A 197 82.56 -2.42 -14.92
CA ASN A 197 83.22 -3.65 -14.47
C ASN A 197 83.95 -4.36 -15.61
N GLN A 198 83.39 -4.36 -16.82
CA GLN A 198 84.07 -4.88 -18.00
C GLN A 198 85.35 -4.09 -18.30
N GLU A 199 85.26 -2.76 -18.35
CA GLU A 199 86.41 -1.86 -18.56
C GLU A 199 87.50 -2.10 -17.50
N LYS A 200 87.11 -2.23 -16.22
CA LYS A 200 88.02 -2.58 -15.13
C LYS A 200 88.71 -3.93 -15.37
N ASN A 201 87.99 -4.95 -15.84
CA ASN A 201 88.56 -6.27 -16.11
C ASN A 201 89.55 -6.22 -17.28
N GLU A 202 89.25 -5.47 -18.34
CA GLU A 202 90.15 -5.25 -19.47
C GLU A 202 91.45 -4.57 -19.02
N ILE A 203 91.35 -3.50 -18.22
CA ILE A 203 92.52 -2.83 -17.62
C ILE A 203 93.31 -3.80 -16.74
N GLN A 204 92.63 -4.62 -15.93
CA GLN A 204 93.29 -5.61 -15.08
C GLN A 204 94.08 -6.63 -15.90
N GLN A 205 93.52 -7.10 -17.03
CA GLN A 205 94.23 -8.00 -17.96
C GLN A 205 95.45 -7.33 -18.58
N GLN A 206 95.33 -6.07 -19.01
CA GLN A 206 96.47 -5.31 -19.54
C GLN A 206 97.58 -5.15 -18.48
N ILE A 207 97.22 -4.89 -17.22
CA ILE A 207 98.18 -4.83 -16.11
C ILE A 207 98.92 -6.17 -15.94
N GLU A 208 98.21 -7.30 -15.98
CA GLU A 208 98.86 -8.62 -15.87
C GLU A 208 99.79 -8.91 -17.06
N GLN A 209 99.37 -8.60 -18.29
CA GLN A 209 100.24 -8.72 -19.48
C GLN A 209 101.50 -7.86 -19.37
N LEU A 210 101.39 -6.65 -18.82
CA LEU A 210 102.54 -5.77 -18.62
C LEU A 210 103.47 -6.31 -17.51
N LYS A 211 102.93 -6.88 -16.43
CA LYS A 211 103.74 -7.53 -15.39
C LYS A 211 104.52 -8.72 -15.93
N GLU A 212 103.90 -9.54 -16.78
CA GLU A 212 104.56 -10.66 -17.45
C GLU A 212 105.73 -10.17 -18.29
N LYS A 213 105.51 -9.16 -19.15
CA LYS A 213 106.59 -8.52 -19.93
C LYS A 213 107.72 -7.94 -19.07
N ILE A 214 107.40 -7.33 -17.93
CA ILE A 214 108.41 -6.83 -16.99
C ILE A 214 109.24 -8.00 -16.44
N THR A 215 108.59 -9.11 -16.09
CA THR A 215 109.25 -10.31 -15.58
C THR A 215 110.19 -10.92 -16.63
N ASP A 216 109.74 -11.01 -17.87
CA ASP A 216 110.57 -11.48 -19.01
C ASP A 216 111.80 -10.59 -19.20
N LEU A 217 111.60 -9.26 -19.23
CA LEU A 217 112.70 -8.29 -19.36
C LEU A 217 113.67 -8.33 -18.17
N GLU A 218 113.19 -8.59 -16.97
CA GLU A 218 114.03 -8.82 -15.79
C GLU A 218 114.84 -10.11 -15.92
N GLY A 219 114.26 -11.17 -16.47
CA GLY A 219 114.95 -12.41 -16.83
C GLY A 219 116.06 -12.19 -17.86
N ASP A 220 115.75 -11.50 -18.96
CA ASP A 220 116.71 -11.12 -20.00
C ASP A 220 117.86 -10.30 -19.43
N LYS A 221 117.55 -9.34 -18.53
CA LYS A 221 118.55 -8.55 -17.82
C LYS A 221 119.47 -9.43 -16.97
N GLN A 222 118.95 -10.43 -16.25
CA GLN A 222 119.77 -11.35 -15.46
C GLN A 222 120.67 -12.23 -16.35
N LEU A 223 120.14 -12.72 -17.47
CA LEU A 223 120.89 -13.45 -18.50
C LEU A 223 122.06 -12.61 -19.03
N LEU A 224 121.80 -11.39 -19.48
CA LEU A 224 122.83 -10.45 -19.95
C LEU A 224 123.87 -10.14 -18.86
N GLN A 225 123.44 -9.98 -17.61
CA GLN A 225 124.35 -9.77 -16.47
C GLN A 225 125.21 -11.00 -16.17
N SER A 226 124.72 -12.21 -16.43
CA SER A 226 125.48 -13.45 -16.28
C SER A 226 126.48 -13.65 -17.42
N GLU A 227 126.12 -13.28 -18.65
CA GLU A 227 127.01 -13.26 -19.82
C GLU A 227 128.15 -12.24 -19.65
N LEU A 228 127.89 -11.09 -19.03
CA LEU A 228 128.91 -10.08 -18.73
C LEU A 228 129.97 -10.55 -17.71
N LYS A 229 129.67 -11.57 -16.89
CA LYS A 229 130.59 -12.12 -15.87
C LYS A 229 131.51 -13.23 -16.41
N ASN A 230 131.31 -13.69 -17.66
CA ASN A 230 132.13 -14.71 -18.32
C ASN A 230 132.64 -14.22 -19.70
N PRO A 231 133.85 -13.64 -19.79
CA PRO A 231 134.35 -13.00 -21.01
C PRO A 231 134.64 -13.95 -22.19
N SER A 232 134.63 -15.27 -22.00
CA SER A 232 134.98 -16.24 -23.05
C SER A 232 133.80 -16.71 -23.91
N LEU A 233 132.56 -16.29 -23.60
CA LEU A 233 131.35 -16.63 -24.37
C LEU A 233 130.82 -15.45 -25.21
N PHE A 234 131.32 -14.24 -24.95
CA PHE A 234 130.85 -12.99 -25.57
C PHE A 234 131.16 -12.86 -27.07
N GLN A 235 132.04 -13.71 -27.63
CA GLN A 235 132.38 -13.69 -29.05
C GLN A 235 131.46 -14.53 -29.95
N HIS A 236 130.74 -15.52 -29.40
CA HIS A 236 129.84 -16.34 -30.22
C HIS A 236 128.42 -15.75 -30.31
N THR A 237 127.92 -15.07 -29.27
CA THR A 237 126.58 -14.48 -29.25
C THR A 237 126.43 -13.20 -30.09
N LEU A 238 127.54 -12.50 -30.39
CA LEU A 238 127.53 -11.36 -31.33
C LEU A 238 127.37 -11.77 -32.80
N SER A 239 127.64 -13.03 -33.14
CA SER A 239 127.38 -13.57 -34.49
C SER A 239 125.87 -13.79 -34.70
N ASP A 240 125.19 -14.40 -33.72
CA ASP A 240 123.77 -14.76 -33.85
C ASP A 240 122.84 -13.54 -33.77
N TYR A 241 123.22 -12.48 -33.03
CA TYR A 241 122.45 -11.24 -32.97
C TYR A 241 122.49 -10.42 -34.28
N ARG A 242 123.49 -10.64 -35.14
CA ARG A 242 123.54 -10.03 -36.47
C ARG A 242 122.51 -10.68 -37.41
N ASP A 243 122.37 -12.00 -37.34
CA ASP A 243 121.43 -12.76 -38.18
C ASP A 243 119.96 -12.56 -37.76
N ILE A 244 119.69 -12.32 -36.47
CA ILE A 244 118.33 -12.06 -35.97
C ILE A 244 117.85 -10.64 -36.33
N LYS A 245 118.75 -9.65 -36.34
CA LYS A 245 118.42 -8.28 -36.76
C LYS A 245 118.04 -8.21 -38.23
N ASP A 246 118.68 -9.01 -39.08
CA ASP A 246 118.38 -9.04 -40.52
C ASP A 246 117.10 -9.86 -40.83
N ARG A 247 116.71 -10.84 -39.99
CA ARG A 247 115.39 -11.50 -40.11
C ARG A 247 114.22 -10.61 -39.68
N HIS A 248 114.36 -9.85 -38.59
CA HIS A 248 113.26 -8.98 -38.14
C HIS A 248 113.03 -7.77 -39.05
N PHE A 249 114.05 -7.30 -39.77
CA PHE A 249 113.89 -6.25 -40.77
C PHE A 249 113.23 -6.72 -42.09
N SER A 250 113.22 -8.03 -42.36
CA SER A 250 112.58 -8.59 -43.57
C SER A 250 111.13 -9.05 -43.36
N MET A 251 110.66 -9.24 -42.12
CA MET A 251 109.25 -9.58 -41.83
C MET A 251 108.37 -8.37 -41.52
N ALA A 252 108.93 -7.16 -41.44
CA ALA A 252 108.18 -5.92 -41.19
C ALA A 252 107.53 -5.32 -42.45
N TYR A 253 107.54 -6.01 -43.60
CA TYR A 253 107.01 -5.51 -44.88
C TYR A 253 105.90 -6.34 -45.53
N ASP A 254 105.41 -7.42 -44.91
CA ASP A 254 104.42 -8.31 -45.56
C ASP A 254 103.07 -8.51 -44.86
N GLU A 255 102.76 -7.84 -43.74
CA GLU A 255 101.43 -7.97 -43.11
C GLU A 255 100.89 -6.64 -42.56
N VAL A 256 100.49 -5.74 -43.48
CA VAL A 256 99.38 -4.80 -43.25
C VAL A 256 98.53 -4.73 -44.53
N GLN A 257 97.86 -5.84 -44.86
CA GLN A 257 96.55 -5.79 -45.52
C GLN A 257 95.51 -6.13 -44.46
N ILE A 258 95.12 -5.10 -43.69
CA ILE A 258 93.86 -5.17 -42.95
C ILE A 258 92.79 -4.87 -43.99
N ASP A 259 92.13 -5.93 -44.41
CA ASP A 259 90.88 -5.91 -45.15
C ASP A 259 89.90 -4.96 -44.45
N GLY A 260 89.60 -3.85 -45.11
CA GLY A 260 88.44 -3.04 -44.79
C GLY A 260 87.21 -3.76 -45.32
N THR A 261 86.69 -4.71 -44.56
CA THR A 261 85.37 -5.28 -44.80
C THR A 261 84.52 -5.15 -43.54
N GLU A 262 83.52 -4.26 -43.68
CA GLU A 262 82.14 -4.51 -43.29
C GLU A 262 81.90 -5.24 -41.97
N GLN A 263 81.74 -4.48 -40.88
CA GLN A 263 80.67 -4.67 -39.88
C GLN A 263 80.85 -3.67 -38.73
N ASN A 264 80.44 -2.41 -38.94
CA ASN A 264 80.07 -1.56 -37.81
C ASN A 264 79.01 -0.48 -38.12
N ASP A 265 78.13 -0.76 -39.08
CA ASP A 265 77.00 0.13 -39.45
C ASP A 265 75.66 -0.27 -38.80
N GLN A 266 75.66 -1.00 -37.67
CA GLN A 266 74.42 -1.32 -36.94
C GLN A 266 74.33 -0.80 -35.50
N PHE A 267 75.28 0.02 -35.06
CA PHE A 267 75.20 0.65 -33.72
C PHE A 267 75.03 2.18 -33.72
N ASN A 268 74.77 2.79 -34.88
CA ASN A 268 74.65 4.26 -35.02
C ASN A 268 73.29 4.79 -35.51
N GLU A 269 72.25 3.96 -35.63
CA GLU A 269 70.88 4.42 -35.98
C GLU A 269 69.90 4.48 -34.79
N HIS A 270 70.36 4.31 -33.54
CA HIS A 270 69.46 4.38 -32.37
C HIS A 270 69.77 5.46 -31.33
N PHE A 271 70.66 6.40 -31.64
CA PHE A 271 70.75 7.67 -30.94
C PHE A 271 70.34 8.80 -31.88
N GLY A 272 69.03 9.04 -31.93
CA GLY A 272 68.49 10.21 -32.59
C GLY A 272 69.16 11.49 -32.05
N VAL A 273 69.70 12.28 -32.99
CA VAL A 273 69.65 13.74 -33.02
C VAL A 273 69.72 14.40 -31.63
N ILE A 274 70.94 14.56 -31.12
CA ILE A 274 71.24 15.66 -30.17
C ILE A 274 71.59 16.87 -31.04
N GLU A 275 70.55 17.56 -31.50
CA GLU A 275 70.67 18.94 -31.97
C GLU A 275 71.07 19.84 -30.80
N ASP A 276 72.05 20.70 -31.07
CA ASP A 276 72.44 21.89 -30.31
C ASP A 276 72.60 21.74 -28.78
N LYS A 277 73.82 21.36 -28.38
CA LYS A 277 74.37 21.61 -27.04
C LYS A 277 74.38 23.11 -26.73
N LYS A 278 73.25 23.65 -26.28
CA LYS A 278 73.25 24.64 -25.20
C LYS A 278 73.80 23.89 -23.98
N ILE A 279 74.96 24.32 -23.49
CA ILE A 279 75.49 23.90 -22.19
C ILE A 279 74.47 24.33 -21.14
N VAL A 280 73.50 23.45 -20.83
CA VAL A 280 72.65 23.59 -19.66
C VAL A 280 73.54 23.24 -18.49
N LYS A 281 73.99 24.26 -17.76
CA LYS A 281 74.58 24.12 -16.43
C LYS A 281 73.65 23.20 -15.64
N MET A 282 74.10 21.99 -15.32
CA MET A 282 73.36 21.13 -14.40
C MET A 282 73.23 21.89 -13.08
N PRO A 283 72.01 22.02 -12.53
CA PRO A 283 71.82 22.71 -11.27
C PRO A 283 72.64 22.01 -10.19
N SER A 284 73.34 22.81 -9.38
CA SER A 284 74.07 22.32 -8.22
C SER A 284 73.15 21.46 -7.35
N PRO A 285 73.64 20.41 -6.66
CA PRO A 285 72.84 19.66 -5.69
C PRO A 285 72.07 20.56 -4.71
N GLU A 286 72.64 21.71 -4.34
CA GLU A 286 71.97 22.74 -3.52
C GLU A 286 70.76 23.39 -4.22
N GLU A 287 70.81 23.61 -5.52
CA GLU A 287 69.70 24.20 -6.28
C GLU A 287 68.53 23.20 -6.44
N VAL A 288 68.85 21.91 -6.59
CA VAL A 288 67.84 20.84 -6.63
C VAL A 288 67.16 20.71 -5.25
N GLU A 289 67.95 20.78 -4.18
CA GLU A 289 67.43 20.71 -2.81
C GLU A 289 66.55 21.93 -2.47
N GLN A 290 66.99 23.15 -2.83
CA GLN A 290 66.18 24.36 -2.64
C GLN A 290 64.85 24.32 -3.40
N LYS A 291 64.83 23.73 -4.61
CA LYS A 291 63.59 23.57 -5.40
C LYS A 291 62.63 22.58 -4.74
N GLN A 292 63.15 21.50 -4.16
CA GLN A 292 62.35 20.53 -3.41
C GLN A 292 61.80 21.12 -2.10
N ILE A 293 62.59 21.94 -1.40
CA ILE A 293 62.16 22.65 -0.19
C ILE A 293 61.02 23.62 -0.52
N LYS A 294 61.15 24.45 -1.57
CA LYS A 294 60.07 25.35 -2.01
C LYS A 294 58.78 24.60 -2.36
N GLN A 295 58.86 23.48 -3.07
CA GLN A 295 57.68 22.68 -3.39
C GLN A 295 57.02 22.06 -2.14
N ARG A 296 57.79 21.66 -1.13
CA ARG A 296 57.26 21.16 0.14
C ARG A 296 56.56 22.27 0.93
N GLU A 297 57.13 23.46 0.99
CA GLU A 297 56.54 24.62 1.67
C GLU A 297 55.22 25.04 1.02
N GLU A 298 55.14 25.04 -0.31
CA GLU A 298 53.93 25.41 -1.05
C GLU A 298 52.79 24.40 -0.84
N LYS A 299 53.10 23.09 -0.84
CA LYS A 299 52.13 22.03 -0.49
C LYS A 299 51.63 22.17 0.95
N LEU A 300 52.51 22.48 1.90
CA LEU A 300 52.13 22.69 3.30
C LEU A 300 51.20 23.92 3.46
N LYS A 301 51.42 24.97 2.66
CA LYS A 301 50.59 26.17 2.66
C LYS A 301 49.17 25.88 2.15
N GLN A 302 49.04 25.14 1.05
CA GLN A 302 47.74 24.72 0.51
C GLN A 302 46.95 23.84 1.50
N GLN A 303 47.62 22.91 2.17
CA GLN A 303 46.98 22.03 3.16
C GLN A 303 46.43 22.79 4.38
N LYS A 304 47.15 23.83 4.84
CA LYS A 304 46.68 24.71 5.92
C LYS A 304 45.48 25.57 5.50
N GLU A 305 45.40 25.95 4.24
CA GLU A 305 44.30 26.76 3.70
C GLU A 305 43.01 25.93 3.55
N GLU A 306 43.11 24.68 3.09
CA GLU A 306 41.98 23.72 3.09
C GLU A 306 41.44 23.43 4.50
N GLN A 307 42.32 23.28 5.50
CA GLN A 307 41.89 23.09 6.88
C GLN A 307 41.14 24.31 7.43
N LYS A 308 41.54 25.53 7.07
CA LYS A 308 40.81 26.76 7.44
C LYS A 308 39.41 26.78 6.83
N LEU A 309 39.25 26.39 5.56
CA LEU A 309 37.95 26.33 4.88
C LEU A 309 37.03 25.25 5.50
N ARG A 310 37.57 24.10 5.91
CA ARG A 310 36.80 23.07 6.65
C ARG A 310 36.32 23.55 8.02
N ASN A 311 37.11 24.36 8.72
CA ASN A 311 36.70 24.87 10.04
C ASN A 311 35.64 25.98 9.94
N ILE A 312 35.65 26.76 8.85
CA ILE A 312 34.64 27.81 8.60
C ILE A 312 33.28 27.19 8.23
N SER A 313 33.23 26.02 7.57
CA SER A 313 31.95 25.36 7.24
C SER A 313 31.27 24.68 8.44
N LEU A 314 32.00 24.45 9.54
CA LEU A 314 31.49 23.88 10.79
C LEU A 314 30.93 24.94 11.76
N LEU A 315 31.09 26.23 11.46
CA LEU A 315 30.67 27.36 12.32
C LEU A 315 29.48 28.14 11.72
N LYS A 316 28.47 27.46 11.19
CA LYS A 316 27.14 28.08 11.03
C LYS A 316 26.26 27.71 12.23
N PRO A 317 25.83 28.70 13.05
CA PRO A 317 25.06 28.43 14.25
C PRO A 317 23.65 27.98 13.86
N SER A 318 23.29 26.75 14.22
CA SER A 318 21.91 26.29 14.22
C SER A 318 21.13 27.12 15.24
N ALA A 319 20.12 27.84 14.74
CA ALA A 319 19.21 28.60 15.56
C ALA A 319 18.49 27.65 16.54
N LYS A 320 18.49 28.07 17.80
CA LYS A 320 17.71 27.52 18.91
C LYS A 320 16.29 27.13 18.48
N ILE A 321 15.98 25.84 18.54
CA ILE A 321 14.61 25.38 18.78
C ILE A 321 14.59 24.76 20.17
N SER A 322 13.70 25.34 20.97
CA SER A 322 13.56 25.19 22.40
C SER A 322 13.22 23.76 22.80
N SER A 323 13.88 23.34 23.87
CA SER A 323 13.56 22.21 24.72
C SER A 323 12.17 22.34 25.35
N SER A 324 11.33 21.32 25.19
CA SER A 324 10.47 20.79 26.26
C SER A 324 9.68 19.59 25.72
N ASN A 325 9.73 18.48 26.45
CA ASN A 325 8.95 17.23 26.30
C ASN A 325 9.68 16.05 25.63
N ALA A 326 10.68 15.50 26.32
CA ALA A 326 11.21 14.16 26.05
C ALA A 326 11.56 13.46 27.36
N SER A 327 10.55 13.08 28.15
CA SER A 327 10.77 12.25 29.34
C SER A 327 9.52 11.54 29.84
N VAL A 328 8.75 10.86 28.97
CA VAL A 328 7.89 9.72 29.34
C VAL A 328 7.64 8.91 28.06
N LEU A 329 8.37 7.81 27.86
CA LEU A 329 8.04 6.65 26.99
C LEU A 329 9.32 5.84 26.71
N LYS A 330 10.00 5.42 27.77
CA LYS A 330 10.94 4.29 27.72
C LYS A 330 10.56 3.37 28.86
N THR A 331 9.96 2.24 28.49
CA THR A 331 9.77 0.95 29.19
C THR A 331 8.35 0.46 28.95
N LYS A 332 8.15 -0.33 27.88
CA LYS A 332 7.14 -1.41 27.83
C LYS A 332 7.11 -2.25 26.54
N ASN A 333 7.78 -1.86 25.45
CA ASN A 333 7.64 -2.58 24.17
C ASN A 333 8.82 -3.48 23.74
N THR A 334 9.80 -3.75 24.61
CA THR A 334 10.91 -4.66 24.28
C THR A 334 10.79 -6.06 24.88
N GLU A 335 9.92 -6.30 25.86
CA GLU A 335 9.77 -7.63 26.48
C GLU A 335 8.76 -8.57 25.76
N GLN A 336 7.89 -8.04 24.89
CA GLN A 336 6.93 -8.88 24.15
C GLN A 336 7.48 -9.45 22.84
N LEU A 337 8.52 -8.86 22.25
CA LEU A 337 9.14 -9.36 21.01
C LEU A 337 10.15 -10.49 21.26
N GLN A 338 10.62 -10.68 22.50
CA GLN A 338 11.57 -11.75 22.84
C GLN A 338 10.87 -13.05 23.29
N LYS A 339 9.65 -12.98 23.85
CA LYS A 339 8.85 -14.17 24.23
C LYS A 339 8.22 -14.93 23.06
N VAL A 340 8.12 -14.34 21.87
CA VAL A 340 7.60 -15.02 20.68
C VAL A 340 8.68 -15.88 19.98
N LEU A 341 9.97 -15.60 20.23
CA LEU A 341 11.08 -16.31 19.62
C LEU A 341 11.56 -17.55 20.41
N GLU A 342 11.18 -17.71 21.68
CA GLU A 342 11.69 -18.81 22.54
C GLU A 342 10.73 -20.01 22.72
N ASN A 343 9.47 -19.93 22.29
CA ASN A 343 8.47 -20.98 22.54
C ASN A 343 8.32 -22.06 21.44
N ASN A 344 9.24 -22.16 20.46
CA ASN A 344 9.20 -23.19 19.42
C ASN A 344 10.37 -24.19 19.50
N LYS A 345 10.57 -24.77 20.68
CA LYS A 345 11.39 -25.98 20.87
C LYS A 345 10.52 -27.11 21.41
N ASN A 346 9.86 -27.84 20.52
CA ASN A 346 9.61 -29.26 20.75
C ASN A 346 9.60 -30.05 19.43
N PRO A 347 10.20 -31.26 19.41
CA PRO A 347 10.52 -31.97 18.17
C PRO A 347 9.43 -32.98 17.83
N HIS A 348 8.46 -32.60 16.99
CA HIS A 348 7.62 -33.58 16.31
C HIS A 348 8.22 -33.95 14.95
N LYS A 349 8.77 -35.16 14.92
CA LYS A 349 9.02 -35.96 13.71
C LYS A 349 7.81 -35.86 12.77
N LEU A 350 8.02 -35.28 11.60
CA LEU A 350 7.19 -35.47 10.41
C LEU A 350 8.09 -35.94 9.26
N PRO A 351 7.57 -36.82 8.39
CA PRO A 351 8.37 -37.70 7.55
C PRO A 351 8.99 -36.94 6.37
N ALA A 352 10.18 -37.40 5.99
CA ALA A 352 10.92 -36.95 4.82
C ALA A 352 10.09 -37.15 3.53
N SER A 353 9.41 -36.08 3.10
CA SER A 353 8.88 -35.97 1.75
C SER A 353 10.02 -35.53 0.83
N LYS A 354 10.58 -36.50 0.10
CA LYS A 354 11.41 -36.26 -1.08
C LYS A 354 10.52 -35.68 -2.18
N ASN A 355 10.27 -34.38 -2.15
CA ASN A 355 9.71 -33.66 -3.29
C ASN A 355 10.83 -32.81 -3.89
N GLU A 356 11.43 -33.36 -4.93
CA GLU A 356 12.26 -32.64 -5.89
C GLU A 356 11.51 -31.40 -6.37
N GLN A 357 11.95 -30.22 -5.92
CA GLN A 357 11.52 -28.96 -6.48
C GLN A 357 12.07 -28.86 -7.90
N LYS A 358 11.30 -29.38 -8.86
CA LYS A 358 11.36 -28.95 -10.25
C LYS A 358 11.13 -27.43 -10.26
N TYR A 359 12.19 -26.68 -10.51
CA TYR A 359 12.13 -25.25 -10.81
C TYR A 359 11.06 -25.04 -11.90
N LYS A 360 9.89 -24.55 -11.49
CA LYS A 360 8.86 -24.11 -12.43
C LYS A 360 9.47 -22.95 -13.21
N VAL A 361 9.69 -23.19 -14.50
CA VAL A 361 10.01 -22.18 -15.50
C VAL A 361 9.06 -20.98 -15.27
N PRO A 362 9.57 -19.73 -15.22
CA PRO A 362 8.73 -18.55 -15.08
C PRO A 362 7.60 -18.62 -16.12
N ILE A 363 6.36 -18.72 -15.65
CA ILE A 363 5.20 -18.73 -16.53
C ILE A 363 5.25 -17.39 -17.27
N PRO A 364 5.40 -17.37 -18.60
CA PRO A 364 5.38 -16.12 -19.34
C PRO A 364 4.03 -15.44 -19.06
N ILE A 365 4.08 -14.24 -18.50
CA ILE A 365 2.91 -13.38 -18.31
C ILE A 365 2.41 -13.06 -19.72
N LYS A 366 1.41 -13.83 -20.19
CA LYS A 366 0.92 -13.78 -21.58
C LYS A 366 0.01 -12.59 -21.86
N ARG A 367 -0.36 -11.79 -20.85
CA ARG A 367 -1.29 -10.67 -20.98
C ARG A 367 -0.62 -9.36 -20.55
N ASP A 368 -1.02 -8.28 -21.20
CA ASP A 368 -0.61 -6.93 -20.84
C ASP A 368 -1.12 -6.60 -19.42
N PRO A 369 -0.26 -6.23 -18.45
CA PRO A 369 -0.69 -5.90 -17.09
C PRO A 369 -1.76 -4.80 -17.05
N TYR A 370 -1.76 -3.90 -18.02
CA TYR A 370 -2.77 -2.84 -18.12
C TYR A 370 -4.13 -3.37 -18.57
N GLU A 371 -4.16 -4.37 -19.47
CA GLU A 371 -5.39 -5.03 -19.90
C GLU A 371 -6.00 -5.83 -18.73
N GLU A 372 -5.17 -6.53 -17.96
CA GLU A 372 -5.61 -7.27 -16.78
C GLU A 372 -6.15 -6.35 -15.69
N PHE A 373 -5.46 -5.24 -15.40
CA PHE A 373 -5.95 -4.21 -14.48
C PHE A 373 -7.29 -3.63 -14.94
N PHE A 374 -7.43 -3.34 -16.25
CA PHE A 374 -8.70 -2.87 -16.81
C PHE A 374 -9.80 -3.91 -16.65
N GLU A 375 -9.56 -5.18 -16.97
CA GLU A 375 -10.52 -6.27 -16.80
C GLU A 375 -11.01 -6.37 -15.34
N LEU A 376 -10.10 -6.29 -14.37
CA LEU A 376 -10.43 -6.31 -12.94
C LEU A 376 -11.29 -5.10 -12.52
N VAL A 377 -10.94 -3.90 -13.00
CA VAL A 377 -11.73 -2.68 -12.74
C VAL A 377 -13.14 -2.84 -13.30
N ILE A 378 -13.30 -3.32 -14.54
CA ILE A 378 -14.63 -3.53 -15.12
C ILE A 378 -15.41 -4.58 -14.31
N GLN A 379 -14.79 -5.70 -13.92
CA GLN A 379 -15.46 -6.72 -13.11
C GLN A 379 -15.97 -6.15 -11.78
N ALA A 380 -15.16 -5.34 -11.09
CA ALA A 380 -15.57 -4.68 -9.86
C ALA A 380 -16.77 -3.74 -10.07
N VAL A 381 -16.77 -2.94 -11.15
CA VAL A 381 -17.90 -2.06 -11.47
C VAL A 381 -19.15 -2.86 -11.84
N LYS A 382 -19.01 -3.95 -12.62
CA LYS A 382 -20.13 -4.83 -12.98
C LYS A 382 -20.79 -5.48 -11.75
N LEU A 383 -19.99 -5.95 -10.79
CA LEU A 383 -20.48 -6.59 -9.56
C LEU A 383 -21.22 -5.61 -8.63
N ASN A 384 -20.89 -4.33 -8.70
CA ASN A 384 -21.59 -3.28 -7.94
C ASN A 384 -22.85 -2.77 -8.65
N SER A 385 -23.15 -3.24 -9.86
CA SER A 385 -24.34 -2.82 -10.61
C SER A 385 -25.61 -3.53 -10.11
N PRO A 386 -26.74 -2.81 -9.93
CA PRO A 386 -28.02 -3.43 -9.58
C PRO A 386 -28.61 -4.30 -10.70
N PHE A 387 -28.02 -4.28 -11.91
CA PHE A 387 -28.42 -5.10 -13.06
C PHE A 387 -27.33 -6.13 -13.41
N MET A 388 -26.72 -6.71 -12.38
CA MET A 388 -25.56 -7.59 -12.52
C MET A 388 -25.77 -8.68 -13.58
N ASP A 389 -26.92 -9.37 -13.56
CA ASP A 389 -27.21 -10.51 -14.45
C ASP A 389 -27.18 -10.13 -15.94
N ASP A 390 -27.72 -8.97 -16.29
CA ASP A 390 -27.75 -8.48 -17.67
C ASP A 390 -26.37 -7.96 -18.13
N VAL A 391 -25.60 -7.41 -17.18
CA VAL A 391 -24.34 -6.71 -17.44
C VAL A 391 -23.12 -7.66 -17.50
N LEU A 392 -23.16 -8.79 -16.81
CA LEU A 392 -22.06 -9.74 -16.76
C LEU A 392 -21.69 -10.28 -18.16
N GLY A 393 -22.67 -10.47 -19.05
CA GLY A 393 -22.49 -11.00 -20.41
C GLY A 393 -21.79 -10.06 -21.41
N ILE A 394 -21.59 -8.78 -21.06
CA ILE A 394 -21.01 -7.78 -21.99
C ILE A 394 -19.51 -8.06 -22.20
N ASN A 395 -19.08 -8.20 -23.46
CA ASN A 395 -17.67 -8.38 -23.83
C ASN A 395 -16.87 -7.06 -23.67
N THR A 396 -15.86 -7.07 -22.80
CA THR A 396 -15.08 -5.89 -22.38
C THR A 396 -13.80 -5.66 -23.19
N LYS A 397 -13.39 -6.60 -24.05
CA LYS A 397 -12.14 -6.49 -24.83
C LYS A 397 -12.13 -5.28 -25.77
N ASN A 398 -13.29 -4.96 -26.34
CA ASN A 398 -13.43 -3.80 -27.22
C ASN A 398 -13.37 -2.48 -26.44
N TRP A 399 -13.75 -2.50 -25.15
CA TRP A 399 -13.71 -1.31 -24.30
C TRP A 399 -12.27 -0.93 -23.95
N TYR A 400 -11.40 -1.91 -23.71
CA TYR A 400 -9.98 -1.63 -23.47
C TYR A 400 -9.35 -0.87 -24.66
N LYS A 401 -9.64 -1.31 -25.89
CA LYS A 401 -9.18 -0.65 -27.11
C LYS A 401 -9.72 0.78 -27.26
N GLN A 402 -10.98 1.02 -26.87
CA GLN A 402 -11.58 2.36 -26.88
C GLN A 402 -10.93 3.28 -25.86
N VAL A 403 -10.71 2.79 -24.63
CA VAL A 403 -10.07 3.55 -23.55
C VAL A 403 -8.62 3.91 -23.90
N GLN A 404 -7.90 3.00 -24.55
CA GLN A 404 -6.58 3.29 -25.10
C GLN A 404 -6.64 4.32 -26.25
N GLY A 405 -7.61 4.20 -27.16
CA GLY A 405 -7.78 5.14 -28.26
C GLY A 405 -8.18 6.56 -27.83
N GLU A 406 -8.96 6.68 -26.76
CA GLU A 406 -9.40 7.95 -26.15
C GLU A 406 -8.35 8.53 -25.17
N LEU A 407 -7.23 7.83 -24.94
CA LEU A 407 -6.14 8.23 -24.03
C LEU A 407 -6.60 8.53 -22.60
N ILE A 408 -7.52 7.72 -22.07
CA ILE A 408 -8.06 7.93 -20.73
C ILE A 408 -7.04 7.48 -19.68
N PRO A 409 -6.72 8.31 -18.67
CA PRO A 409 -5.80 7.92 -17.59
C PRO A 409 -6.31 6.73 -16.78
N PHE A 410 -5.42 5.83 -16.36
CA PHE A 410 -5.77 4.57 -15.67
C PHE A 410 -6.63 4.77 -14.41
N HIS A 411 -6.36 5.82 -13.64
CA HIS A 411 -7.13 6.14 -12.43
C HIS A 411 -8.56 6.65 -12.73
N LYS A 412 -8.94 6.86 -14.00
CA LYS A 412 -10.30 7.24 -14.42
C LYS A 412 -11.04 6.12 -15.15
N TRP A 413 -10.42 4.97 -15.36
CA TRP A 413 -11.06 3.85 -16.06
C TRP A 413 -12.35 3.37 -15.39
N TYR A 414 -12.40 3.39 -14.04
CA TYR A 414 -13.62 3.02 -13.32
C TYR A 414 -14.77 3.98 -13.58
N VAL A 415 -14.51 5.30 -13.64
CA VAL A 415 -15.54 6.33 -13.92
C VAL A 415 -16.08 6.16 -15.34
N TRP A 416 -15.18 5.95 -16.31
CA TRP A 416 -15.57 5.75 -17.70
C TRP A 416 -16.37 4.45 -17.88
N ALA A 417 -15.94 3.37 -17.21
CA ALA A 417 -16.63 2.09 -17.22
C ALA A 417 -18.04 2.19 -16.64
N ASP A 418 -18.17 2.89 -15.50
CA ASP A 418 -19.44 3.11 -14.83
C ASP A 418 -20.41 3.90 -15.72
N GLN A 419 -19.94 4.96 -16.38
CA GLN A 419 -20.74 5.72 -17.35
C GLN A 419 -21.19 4.88 -18.55
N LYS A 420 -20.31 4.04 -19.11
CA LYS A 420 -20.67 3.12 -20.21
C LYS A 420 -21.73 2.12 -19.77
N LEU A 421 -21.60 1.57 -18.56
CA LEU A 421 -22.57 0.64 -17.99
C LEU A 421 -23.92 1.30 -17.72
N HIS A 422 -23.93 2.55 -17.23
CA HIS A 422 -25.14 3.34 -17.05
C HIS A 422 -25.88 3.55 -18.38
N ASN A 423 -25.18 3.87 -19.47
CA ASN A 423 -25.81 4.04 -20.78
C ASN A 423 -26.45 2.74 -21.28
N ILE A 424 -25.76 1.60 -21.14
CA ILE A 424 -26.29 0.29 -21.55
C ILE A 424 -27.50 -0.10 -20.71
N ARG A 425 -27.45 0.17 -19.40
CA ARG A 425 -28.57 -0.03 -18.49
C ARG A 425 -29.81 0.75 -18.94
N ASP A 426 -29.65 2.02 -19.26
CA ASP A 426 -30.76 2.86 -19.69
C ASP A 426 -31.34 2.38 -21.03
N GLU A 427 -30.50 1.85 -21.94
CA GLU A 427 -30.96 1.20 -23.18
C GLU A 427 -31.73 -0.10 -22.92
N LEU A 428 -31.28 -0.93 -21.97
CA LEU A 428 -31.96 -2.17 -21.58
C LEU A 428 -33.32 -1.89 -20.95
N ILE A 429 -33.42 -0.88 -20.08
CA ILE A 429 -34.69 -0.44 -19.48
C ILE A 429 -35.66 0.01 -20.57
N LYS A 430 -35.22 0.90 -21.47
CA LYS A 430 -36.05 1.36 -22.61
C LYS A 430 -36.50 0.22 -23.50
N SER A 431 -35.66 -0.79 -23.71
CA SER A 431 -35.99 -1.97 -24.52
C SER A 431 -37.04 -2.85 -23.82
N ARG A 432 -36.90 -3.09 -22.51
CA ARG A 432 -37.91 -3.83 -21.72
C ARG A 432 -39.26 -3.12 -21.67
N GLU A 433 -39.27 -1.80 -21.50
CA GLU A 433 -40.51 -1.00 -21.52
C GLU A 433 -41.23 -1.11 -22.87
N LYS A 434 -40.48 -1.04 -23.99
CA LYS A 434 -41.04 -1.25 -25.33
C LYS A 434 -41.60 -2.66 -25.51
N SER A 435 -40.90 -3.69 -25.06
CA SER A 435 -41.40 -5.08 -25.11
C SER A 435 -42.69 -5.25 -24.31
N LEU A 436 -42.78 -4.67 -23.10
CA LEU A 436 -43.99 -4.72 -22.26
C LEU A 436 -45.18 -4.00 -22.91
N LEU A 437 -44.94 -2.87 -23.57
CA LEU A 437 -45.98 -2.16 -24.34
C LEU A 437 -46.48 -2.99 -25.52
N TYR A 438 -45.61 -3.74 -26.18
CA TYR A 438 -45.99 -4.63 -27.29
C TYR A 438 -46.83 -5.80 -26.79
N THR A 439 -46.41 -6.47 -25.70
CA THR A 439 -47.16 -7.59 -25.11
C THR A 439 -48.54 -7.16 -24.59
N LYS A 440 -48.65 -5.96 -23.98
CA LYS A 440 -49.95 -5.41 -23.57
C LYS A 440 -50.89 -5.13 -24.73
N ARG A 441 -50.38 -4.80 -25.93
CA ARG A 441 -51.23 -4.62 -27.13
C ARG A 441 -51.71 -5.96 -27.71
N VAL A 442 -50.92 -7.02 -27.59
CA VAL A 442 -51.28 -8.35 -28.13
C VAL A 442 -52.33 -9.07 -27.27
N ILE A 443 -52.43 -8.76 -25.98
CA ILE A 443 -53.44 -9.37 -25.06
C ILE A 443 -54.81 -8.68 -25.14
N VAL A 444 -54.92 -7.52 -25.81
CA VAL A 444 -56.16 -6.72 -25.91
C VAL A 444 -56.85 -6.88 -27.28
N PHE A 445 -56.35 -7.76 -28.14
CA PHE A 445 -57.04 -8.29 -29.33
C PHE A 445 -57.33 -9.77 -29.12
#